data_AF-A0A7L3MQQ1-F1
#
_entry.id   AF-A0A7L3MQQ1-F1
#
_cell.length_a   1.000
_cell.length_b   1.000
_cell.length_c   1.000
_cell.angle_alpha   90.00
_cell.angle_beta   90.00
_cell.angle_gamma   90.00
#
_symmetry.space_group_name_H-M   'P 1'
#
loop_
_entity.id
_entity.type
_entity.pdbx_description
1 polymer ?
#
loop_
_entity_poly.entity_id
_entity_poly.type
_entity_poly.pdbx_seq_one_letter_code
_entity_poly.pdbx_strand_id
1 'polypeptide(L)'
;LLPAQLARRLPARVQGYPWRLAYSTLEHGTSLKTLYRKSASLDSPVLLVIKDMDNQIFGAYATHPFRFSDHYYGTGETFLYTFSPHFKVFKWSGENTYFINGDTTSLELGGGG
;
A
#
# COMPACT_ATOMS: atom_id res chain seq x y z
N LEU A 1 -9.21 0.67 13.44
CA LEU A 1 -9.22 -0.81 13.40
C LEU A 1 -9.23 -1.25 11.95
N LEU A 2 -8.32 -2.14 11.54
CA LEU A 2 -8.32 -2.69 10.19
C LEU A 2 -9.60 -3.51 9.96
N PRO A 3 -10.34 -3.35 8.84
CA PRO A 3 -11.53 -4.16 8.59
C PRO A 3 -11.20 -5.66 8.63
N ALA A 4 -12.03 -6.45 9.33
CA ALA A 4 -11.77 -7.89 9.54
C ALA A 4 -11.61 -8.66 8.22
N GLN A 5 -12.33 -8.25 7.17
CA GLN A 5 -12.21 -8.83 5.83
C GLN A 5 -10.81 -8.66 5.23
N LEU A 6 -10.18 -7.49 5.43
CA LEU A 6 -8.82 -7.21 4.96
C LEU A 6 -7.77 -7.89 5.84
N ALA A 7 -7.97 -7.88 7.16
CA ALA A 7 -7.06 -8.51 8.11
C ALA A 7 -6.81 -10.00 7.79
N ARG A 8 -7.85 -10.75 7.39
CA ARG A 8 -7.77 -12.16 7.01
C ARG A 8 -7.05 -12.41 5.67
N ARG A 9 -6.82 -11.38 4.85
CA ARG A 9 -6.17 -11.50 3.54
C ARG A 9 -4.68 -11.16 3.58
N LEU A 10 -4.21 -10.56 4.68
CA LEU A 10 -2.80 -10.26 4.89
C LEU A 10 -1.98 -11.55 5.01
N PRO A 11 -0.67 -11.53 4.68
CA PRO A 11 0.23 -12.66 4.93
C PRO A 11 0.23 -13.09 6.40
N ALA A 12 0.36 -14.40 6.67
CA ALA A 12 0.29 -14.95 8.02
C ALA A 12 1.28 -14.28 8.99
N ARG A 13 2.48 -13.92 8.50
CA ARG A 13 3.53 -13.25 9.28
C ARG A 13 3.15 -11.88 9.83
N VAL A 14 2.15 -11.20 9.26
CA VAL A 14 1.67 -9.89 9.75
C VAL A 14 0.29 -9.96 10.39
N GLN A 15 -0.37 -11.13 10.37
CA GLN A 15 -1.64 -11.31 11.07
C GLN A 15 -1.40 -11.30 12.59
N GLY A 16 -2.26 -10.59 13.33
CA GLY A 16 -2.15 -10.46 14.79
C GLY A 16 -1.19 -9.37 15.27
N TYR A 17 -0.33 -8.82 14.41
CA TYR A 17 0.47 -7.65 14.75
C TYR A 17 -0.38 -6.36 14.73
N PRO A 18 -0.23 -5.47 15.72
CA PRO A 18 -0.97 -4.22 15.74
C PRO A 18 -0.47 -3.29 14.62
N TRP A 19 -1.39 -2.85 13.77
CA TRP A 19 -1.11 -1.84 12.76
C TRP A 19 -1.04 -0.46 13.42
N ARG A 20 0.04 0.27 13.14
CA ARG A 20 0.26 1.64 13.62
C ARG A 20 0.18 2.62 12.46
N LEU A 21 -0.39 3.79 12.72
CA LEU A 21 -0.43 4.86 11.73
C LEU A 21 0.99 5.40 11.50
N ALA A 22 1.52 5.19 10.30
CA ALA A 22 2.83 5.75 9.90
C ALA A 22 2.71 7.15 9.27
N TYR A 23 1.62 7.37 8.52
CA TYR A 23 1.34 8.61 7.80
C TYR A 23 -0.16 8.73 7.51
N SER A 24 -0.69 9.95 7.54
CA SER A 24 -2.04 10.30 7.08
C SER A 24 -2.01 11.70 6.49
N THR A 25 -2.85 11.96 5.49
CA THR A 25 -2.98 13.30 4.90
C THR A 25 -3.52 14.33 5.89
N LEU A 26 -4.29 13.87 6.89
CA LEU A 26 -4.87 14.71 7.94
C LEU A 26 -3.82 15.17 8.96
N GLU A 27 -2.94 14.27 9.44
CA GLU A 27 -1.96 14.61 10.48
C GLU A 27 -0.63 15.13 9.90
N HIS A 28 -0.27 14.70 8.70
CA HIS A 28 1.07 14.91 8.14
C HIS A 28 1.07 15.76 6.85
N GLY A 29 -0.11 16.22 6.40
CA GLY A 29 -0.30 16.95 5.14
C GLY A 29 -0.27 16.04 3.91
N THR A 30 -0.43 16.61 2.72
CA THR A 30 -0.62 15.88 1.46
C THR A 30 0.65 15.71 0.62
N SER A 31 1.82 16.08 1.15
CA SER A 31 3.08 16.05 0.39
C SER A 31 3.64 14.64 0.24
N LEU A 32 3.83 14.20 -1.01
CA LEU A 32 4.48 12.93 -1.35
C LEU A 32 5.90 12.82 -0.74
N LYS A 33 6.66 13.92 -0.74
CA LYS A 33 7.98 13.99 -0.10
C LYS A 33 7.91 13.69 1.41
N THR A 34 6.86 14.16 2.08
CA THR A 34 6.64 13.85 3.51
C THR A 34 6.27 12.38 3.70
N LEU A 35 5.45 11.80 2.82
CA LEU A 35 5.15 10.36 2.83
C LEU A 35 6.44 9.54 2.73
N TYR A 36 7.32 9.82 1.77
CA TYR A 36 8.59 9.12 1.62
C TYR A 36 9.51 9.28 2.83
N ARG A 37 9.64 10.50 3.36
CA ARG A 37 10.47 10.74 4.56
C ARG A 37 9.98 9.94 5.77
N LYS A 38 8.66 9.85 5.98
CA LYS A 38 8.05 9.08 7.08
C LYS A 38 8.14 7.57 6.84
N SER A 39 8.08 7.14 5.58
CA SER A 39 8.18 5.73 5.20
C SER A 39 9.62 5.20 5.24
N ALA A 40 10.63 6.05 5.00
CA ALA A 40 12.04 5.66 4.96
C ALA A 40 12.58 5.10 6.29
N SER A 41 11.95 5.43 7.42
CA SER A 41 12.32 4.90 8.75
C SER A 41 11.64 3.56 9.09
N LEU A 42 10.80 3.03 8.21
CA LEU A 42 10.10 1.76 8.42
C LEU A 42 10.94 0.60 7.88
N ASP A 43 10.84 -0.55 8.54
CA ASP A 43 11.43 -1.81 8.07
C ASP A 43 10.37 -2.93 8.07
N SER A 44 9.15 -2.57 7.66
CA SER A 44 7.97 -3.45 7.72
C SER A 44 7.04 -3.19 6.53
N PRO A 45 6.18 -4.16 6.18
CA PRO A 45 5.16 -3.96 5.16
C PRO A 45 4.23 -2.79 5.51
N VAL A 46 3.78 -2.07 4.49
CA VAL A 46 2.92 -0.90 4.63
C VAL A 46 1.55 -1.21 4.05
N LEU A 47 0.50 -0.78 4.75
CA LEU A 47 -0.85 -0.82 4.24
C LEU A 47 -1.26 0.60 3.84
N LEU A 48 -1.45 0.82 2.55
CA LEU A 48 -1.99 2.05 1.99
C LEU A 48 -3.52 1.97 2.01
N VAL A 49 -4.15 2.93 2.67
CA VAL A 49 -5.61 3.07 2.70
C VAL A 49 -5.97 4.40 2.08
N ILE A 50 -6.76 4.36 1.00
CA ILE A 50 -7.28 5.54 0.32
C ILE A 50 -8.79 5.57 0.53
N LYS A 51 -9.28 6.74 0.93
CA LYS A 51 -10.70 7.08 0.91
C LYS A 51 -10.88 8.23 -0.08
N ASP A 52 -11.62 8.01 -1.15
CA ASP A 52 -11.89 9.04 -2.14
C ASP A 52 -13.06 9.96 -1.71
N MET A 53 -13.39 10.92 -2.57
CA MET A 53 -14.48 11.88 -2.34
C MET A 53 -15.87 11.25 -2.43
N ASP A 54 -15.99 10.08 -3.08
CA ASP A 54 -17.22 9.31 -3.22
C ASP A 54 -17.39 8.28 -2.07
N ASN A 55 -16.57 8.39 -1.02
CA ASN A 55 -16.49 7.47 0.12
C ASN A 55 -16.09 6.03 -0.24
N GLN A 56 -15.52 5.78 -1.41
CA GLN A 56 -14.96 4.47 -1.73
C GLN A 56 -13.64 4.27 -0.98
N ILE A 57 -13.45 3.04 -0.50
CA ILE A 57 -12.22 2.64 0.21
C ILE A 57 -11.50 1.60 -0.62
N PHE A 58 -10.25 1.89 -0.94
CA PHE A 58 -9.36 0.99 -1.67
C PHE A 58 -7.92 1.24 -1.25
N GLY A 59 -6.99 0.49 -1.82
CA GLY A 59 -5.57 0.69 -1.59
C GLY A 59 -4.77 -0.56 -1.85
N ALA A 60 -3.70 -0.72 -1.07
CA ALA A 60 -2.73 -1.78 -1.30
C ALA A 60 -2.05 -2.25 -0.03
N TYR A 61 -1.70 -3.53 -0.01
CA TYR A 61 -0.66 -4.05 0.86
C TYR A 61 0.67 -4.03 0.10
N ALA A 62 1.59 -3.19 0.54
CA ALA A 62 2.93 -3.05 0.01
C ALA A 62 3.92 -3.82 0.88
N THR A 63 4.68 -4.71 0.25
CA THR A 63 5.68 -5.55 0.95
C THR A 63 6.85 -4.75 1.50
N HIS A 64 7.07 -3.55 0.98
CA HIS A 64 8.13 -2.64 1.36
C HIS A 64 7.57 -1.22 1.58
N PRO A 65 8.22 -0.41 2.44
CA PRO A 65 7.88 0.99 2.61
C PRO A 65 8.04 1.80 1.32
N PHE A 66 7.23 2.84 1.19
CA PHE A 66 7.28 3.75 0.05
C PHE A 66 8.56 4.58 0.06
N ARG A 67 9.29 4.51 -1.05
CA ARG A 67 10.53 5.27 -1.25
C ARG A 67 10.64 5.71 -2.70
N PHE A 68 11.48 6.72 -2.89
CA PHE A 68 12.05 7.01 -4.19
C PHE A 68 12.86 5.81 -4.69
N SER A 69 12.68 5.43 -5.95
CA SER A 69 13.41 4.34 -6.58
C SER A 69 13.43 4.52 -8.10
N ASP A 70 14.60 4.37 -8.73
CA ASP A 70 14.73 4.38 -10.19
C ASP A 70 14.22 3.09 -10.84
N HIS A 71 13.86 2.09 -10.02
CA HIS A 71 13.38 0.79 -10.44
C HIS A 71 12.18 0.34 -9.60
N TYR A 72 11.33 -0.49 -10.20
CA TYR A 72 10.27 -1.18 -9.46
C TYR A 72 10.85 -2.04 -8.34
N TYR A 73 10.16 -2.07 -7.20
CA TYR A 73 10.53 -2.85 -6.03
C TYR A 73 9.30 -3.50 -5.39
N GLY A 74 9.55 -4.43 -4.46
CA GLY A 74 8.50 -5.23 -3.83
C GLY A 74 8.64 -6.71 -4.16
N THR A 75 7.68 -7.50 -3.68
CA THR A 75 7.56 -8.93 -4.00
C THR A 75 6.14 -9.28 -4.43
N GLY A 76 5.94 -10.50 -4.91
CA GLY A 76 4.62 -11.03 -5.29
C GLY A 76 3.61 -11.14 -4.13
N GLU A 77 4.01 -10.88 -2.88
CA GLU A 77 3.07 -10.73 -1.77
C GLU A 77 2.34 -9.37 -1.80
N THR A 78 2.82 -8.39 -2.59
CA THR A 78 2.13 -7.11 -2.81
C THR A 78 0.78 -7.37 -3.49
N PHE A 79 -0.28 -6.74 -3.00
CA PHE A 79 -1.61 -6.87 -3.59
C PHE A 79 -2.41 -5.57 -3.48
N LEU A 80 -3.35 -5.39 -4.40
CA LEU A 80 -4.34 -4.32 -4.35
C LEU A 80 -5.63 -4.82 -3.72
N TYR A 81 -6.41 -3.92 -3.13
CA TYR A 81 -7.74 -4.24 -2.65
C TYR A 81 -8.72 -3.09 -2.87
N THR A 82 -10.00 -3.42 -2.93
CA THR A 82 -11.11 -2.47 -2.96
C THR A 82 -12.24 -2.97 -2.07
N PHE A 83 -13.01 -2.05 -1.48
CA PHE A 83 -14.30 -2.34 -0.84
C PHE A 83 -15.49 -2.03 -1.76
N SER A 84 -15.25 -1.49 -2.95
CA SER A 84 -16.26 -1.05 -3.92
C SER A 84 -16.21 -1.89 -5.21
N PRO A 85 -17.35 -2.37 -5.75
CA PRO A 85 -18.69 -2.38 -5.12
C PRO A 85 -18.81 -3.40 -3.97
N HIS A 86 -17.87 -4.35 -3.92
CA HIS A 86 -17.73 -5.35 -2.87
C HIS A 86 -16.25 -5.52 -2.52
N PHE A 87 -15.98 -6.09 -1.35
CA PHE A 87 -14.61 -6.40 -0.94
C PHE A 87 -13.94 -7.39 -1.90
N LYS A 88 -12.85 -6.97 -2.54
CA LYS A 88 -12.03 -7.79 -3.44
C LYS A 88 -10.55 -7.52 -3.23
N VAL A 89 -9.75 -8.57 -3.36
CA VAL A 89 -8.28 -8.52 -3.34
C VAL A 89 -7.75 -8.98 -4.70
N PHE A 90 -6.83 -8.21 -5.25
CA PHE A 90 -6.15 -8.47 -6.51
C PHE A 90 -4.69 -8.79 -6.19
N LYS A 91 -4.37 -10.09 -6.18
CA LYS A 91 -3.00 -10.57 -5.97
C LYS A 91 -2.23 -10.51 -7.27
N TRP A 92 -0.91 -10.57 -7.16
CA TRP A 92 -0.02 -10.71 -8.29
C TRP A 92 -0.42 -11.87 -9.21
N SER A 93 -0.42 -11.62 -10.53
CA SER A 93 -0.77 -12.59 -11.56
C SER A 93 0.36 -13.52 -11.96
N GLY A 94 1.63 -13.14 -11.70
CA GLY A 94 2.81 -13.85 -12.21
C GLY A 94 3.45 -13.21 -13.45
N GLU A 95 2.80 -12.24 -14.09
CA GLU A 95 3.20 -11.72 -15.41
C GLU A 95 4.47 -10.86 -15.40
N ASN A 96 4.61 -9.97 -14.42
CA ASN A 96 5.77 -9.08 -14.29
C ASN A 96 6.09 -8.79 -12.82
N THR A 97 7.23 -8.16 -12.54
CA THR A 97 7.64 -7.80 -11.17
C THR A 97 7.51 -6.30 -10.88
N TYR A 98 6.57 -5.62 -11.55
CA TYR A 98 6.37 -4.17 -11.45
C TYR A 98 5.41 -3.81 -10.32
N PHE A 99 5.81 -4.12 -9.08
CA PHE A 99 4.91 -4.01 -7.92
C PHE A 99 4.74 -2.59 -7.40
N ILE A 100 5.82 -1.87 -7.13
CA ILE A 100 5.81 -0.53 -6.56
C ILE A 100 6.86 0.31 -7.28
N ASN A 101 6.48 1.50 -7.72
CA ASN A 101 7.38 2.50 -8.27
C ASN A 101 7.09 3.85 -7.60
N GLY A 102 8.12 4.61 -7.29
CA GLY A 102 7.97 5.88 -6.59
C GLY A 102 9.00 6.87 -7.08
N ASP A 103 8.52 7.97 -7.66
CA ASP A 103 9.34 9.09 -8.11
C ASP A 103 8.95 10.39 -7.36
N THR A 104 9.52 11.52 -7.75
CA THR A 104 9.30 12.83 -7.10
C THR A 104 7.88 13.38 -7.29
N THR A 105 7.14 12.84 -8.26
CA THR A 105 5.82 13.30 -8.72
C THR A 105 4.72 12.27 -8.47
N SER A 106 5.06 10.97 -8.42
CA SER A 106 4.10 9.86 -8.42
C SER A 106 4.51 8.75 -7.45
N LEU A 107 3.50 8.02 -6.97
CA LEU A 107 3.64 6.72 -6.32
C LEU A 107 2.68 5.77 -7.02
N GLU A 108 3.22 4.71 -7.60
CA GLU A 108 2.51 3.76 -8.45
C GLU A 108 2.57 2.36 -7.84
N LEU A 109 1.48 1.61 -7.94
CA LEU A 109 1.41 0.22 -7.52
C LEU A 109 0.73 -0.63 -8.59
N GLY A 110 1.45 -1.65 -9.10
CA GLY A 110 0.98 -2.53 -10.18
C GLY A 110 1.13 -1.92 -11.58
N GLY A 111 2.38 -1.84 -12.07
CA GLY A 111 2.70 -1.34 -13.41
C GLY A 111 2.76 -2.44 -14.49
N GLY A 112 3.04 -2.02 -15.73
CA GLY A 112 3.23 -2.92 -16.89
C GLY A 112 1.97 -3.58 -17.44
N GLY A 113 0.81 -2.95 -17.23
CA GLY A 113 -0.41 -3.26 -17.96
C GLY A 113 -0.43 -2.66 -19.36
#